data_AF-A0A8T5PW96-F1
#
_entry.id   AF-A0A8T5PW96-F1
#
_cell.length_a   1.000
_cell.length_b   1.000
_cell.length_c   1.000
_cell.angle_alpha   90.00
_cell.angle_beta   90.00
_cell.angle_gamma   90.00
#
_symmetry.space_group_name_H-M   'P 1'
#
loop_
_entity.id
_entity.type
_entity.pdbx_description
1 polymer ?
#
loop_
_entity_poly.entity_id
_entity_poly.type
_entity_poly.pdbx_seq_one_letter_code
_entity_poly.pdbx_strand_id
1 'polypeptide(L)' 'MKNKIAPLSGGFMAASIIGFFISAFKVYPINKSWGFAFMVVFAVLFISSLVSMTHAPTEALIAMEKKRK' A
#
# COMPACT_ATOMS: atom_id res chain seq x y z
N MET A 1 -24.10 4.28 -7.55
CA MET A 1 -23.30 3.23 -6.87
C MET A 1 -22.39 3.90 -5.86
N LYS A 2 -22.54 3.60 -4.58
CA LYS A 2 -21.80 4.23 -3.47
C LYS A 2 -20.45 3.53 -3.36
N ASN A 3 -19.45 4.00 -4.09
CA ASN A 3 -18.09 3.46 -3.99
C ASN A 3 -17.55 3.84 -2.62
N LYS A 4 -17.68 2.92 -1.64
CA LYS A 4 -16.88 2.96 -0.42
C LYS A 4 -15.43 2.77 -0.85
N ILE A 5 -14.73 3.86 -1.12
CA ILE A 5 -13.27 3.85 -1.20
C ILE A 5 -12.82 3.71 0.25
N ALA A 6 -12.86 2.48 0.76
CA ALA A 6 -12.24 2.16 2.03
C ALA A 6 -10.73 2.38 1.85
N PRO A 7 -10.06 3.10 2.78
CA PRO A 7 -8.62 3.23 2.72
C PRO A 7 -8.01 1.83 2.60
N LEU A 8 -7.08 1.68 1.66
CA LEU A 8 -6.43 0.41 1.36
C LEU A 8 -5.97 -0.24 2.67
N SER A 9 -6.41 -1.48 2.92
CA SER A 9 -6.36 -2.07 4.25
C SER A 9 -4.92 -2.10 4.78
N GLY A 10 -4.74 -1.89 6.09
CA GLY A 10 -3.42 -2.02 6.72
C GLY A 10 -2.77 -3.40 6.48
N GLY A 11 -3.56 -4.42 6.14
CA GLY A 11 -3.07 -5.73 5.72
C GLY A 11 -2.24 -5.68 4.44
N PHE A 12 -2.57 -4.82 3.47
CA PHE A 12 -1.77 -4.64 2.26
C PHE A 12 -0.42 -4.00 2.56
N MET A 13 -0.40 -2.98 3.44
CA MET A 13 0.85 -2.38 3.92
C MET A 13 1.72 -3.42 4.63
N ALA A 14 1.14 -4.18 5.58
CA ALA A 14 1.86 -5.22 6.31
C ALA A 14 2.41 -6.31 5.36
N ALA A 15 1.62 -6.76 4.39
CA ALA A 15 2.06 -7.73 3.39
C ALA A 15 3.23 -7.19 2.54
N SER A 16 3.21 -5.91 2.16
CA SER A 16 4.32 -5.29 1.42
C SER A 16 5.61 -5.23 2.23
N ILE A 17 5.52 -4.92 3.53
CA ILE A 17 6.68 -4.89 4.45
C ILE A 17 7.26 -6.30 4.65
N ILE A 18 6.40 -7.28 4.93
CA ILE A 18 6.82 -8.67 5.14
C ILE A 18 7.43 -9.23 3.85
N GLY A 19 6.79 -8.99 2.70
CA GLY A 19 7.29 -9.41 1.39
C GLY A 19 8.67 -8.82 1.07
N PHE A 20 8.89 -7.55 1.40
CA PHE A 20 10.18 -6.89 1.26
C PHE A 20 11.27 -7.60 2.09
N PHE A 21 11.01 -7.87 3.37
CA PHE A 21 11.97 -8.55 4.23
C PHE A 21 12.23 -10.01 3.83
N ILE A 22 11.20 -10.75 3.41
CA ILE A 22 11.37 -12.11 2.88
C ILE A 22 12.27 -12.06 1.64
N SER A 23 12.05 -11.07 0.76
CA SER A 23 12.88 -10.92 -0.43
C SER A 23 14.34 -10.61 -0.08
N ALA A 24 14.57 -9.67 0.86
CA ALA A 24 15.91 -9.25 1.25
C ALA A 24 16.70 -10.35 1.99
N PHE A 25 16.07 -11.04 2.94
CA PHE A 25 16.78 -11.99 3.80
C PHE A 25 16.73 -13.44 3.32
N LYS A 26 15.68 -13.84 2.58
CA LYS A 26 15.48 -15.23 2.16
C LYS A 26 15.72 -15.42 0.67
N VAL A 27 15.17 -14.55 -0.18
CA VAL A 27 15.23 -14.74 -1.64
C VAL A 27 16.55 -14.26 -2.24
N TYR A 28 17.04 -13.08 -1.83
CA TYR A 28 18.28 -12.49 -2.32
C TYR A 28 19.53 -13.40 -2.16
N PRO A 29 19.76 -14.08 -1.01
CA PRO A 29 20.89 -15.00 -0.89
C PRO A 29 20.75 -16.27 -1.75
N ILE A 30 19.53 -16.69 -2.09
CA ILE A 30 19.28 -17.87 -2.97
C ILE A 30 19.43 -17.47 -4.44
N ASN A 31 18.85 -16.35 -4.83
CA ASN A 31 18.90 -15.83 -6.20
C ASN A 31 18.86 -14.30 -6.18
N LYS A 32 20.01 -13.69 -6.46
CA LYS A 32 20.19 -12.24 -6.43
C LYS A 32 19.26 -11.51 -7.41
N SER A 33 19.03 -12.07 -8.61
CA SER A 33 18.21 -11.44 -9.64
C SER A 33 16.75 -11.39 -9.21
N TRP A 34 16.19 -12.52 -8.75
CA TRP A 34 14.82 -12.59 -8.29
C TRP A 34 14.58 -11.85 -6.98
N GLY A 35 15.54 -11.92 -6.04
CA GLY A 35 15.46 -11.16 -4.79
C GLY A 35 15.45 -9.65 -5.02
N PHE A 36 16.27 -9.15 -5.96
CA PHE A 36 16.24 -7.73 -6.33
C PHE A 36 14.92 -7.32 -6.98
N ALA A 37 14.43 -8.10 -7.94
CA ALA A 37 13.16 -7.83 -8.61
C ALA A 37 11.99 -7.74 -7.61
N PHE A 38 11.88 -8.72 -6.69
CA PHE A 38 10.83 -8.72 -5.67
C PHE A 38 10.99 -7.57 -4.66
N MET A 39 12.21 -7.20 -4.26
CA MET A 39 12.42 -6.03 -3.39
C MET A 39 11.89 -4.74 -4.05
N VAL A 40 12.14 -4.54 -5.35
CA VAL A 40 11.63 -3.38 -6.09
C VAL A 40 10.10 -3.39 -6.14
N VAL A 41 9.50 -4.55 -6.46
CA VAL A 41 8.04 -4.68 -6.49
C VAL A 41 7.42 -4.36 -5.13
N PHE A 42 7.94 -4.92 -4.04
CA PHE A 42 7.41 -4.65 -2.70
C PHE A 42 7.64 -3.21 -2.24
N ALA A 43 8.74 -2.56 -2.65
CA ALA A 43 8.95 -1.14 -2.40
C ALA A 43 7.91 -0.26 -3.11
N VAL A 44 7.56 -0.57 -4.36
CA VAL A 44 6.50 0.14 -5.10
C VAL A 44 5.13 -0.10 -4.45
N LEU A 45 4.82 -1.33 -4.04
CA LEU A 45 3.58 -1.66 -3.33
C LEU A 45 3.50 -0.89 -2.00
N PHE A 46 4.60 -0.76 -1.27
CA PHE A 46 4.67 0.01 -0.04
C PHE A 46 4.40 1.50 -0.29
N ILE A 47 5.06 2.11 -1.28
CA ILE A 47 4.82 3.53 -1.64
C ILE A 47 3.38 3.74 -2.08
N SER A 48 2.83 2.84 -2.89
CA SER A 48 1.43 2.88 -3.31
C SER A 48 0.48 2.81 -2.11
N SER A 49 0.82 2.03 -1.08
CA SER A 49 0.01 1.94 0.15
C SER A 49 0.01 3.24 0.94
N LEU A 50 1.17 3.92 1.04
CA LEU A 50 1.28 5.23 1.70
C LEU A 50 0.47 6.29 0.97
N VAL A 51 0.54 6.34 -0.36
CA VAL A 51 -0.26 7.27 -1.17
C VAL A 51 -1.75 7.01 -0.97
N SER A 52 -2.18 5.75 -0.93
CA SER A 52 -3.59 5.43 -0.71
C SER A 52 -4.09 5.80 0.69
N MET A 53 -3.24 5.74 1.72
CA MET A 53 -3.61 6.13 3.09
C MET A 53 -3.64 7.64 3.30
N THR A 54 -2.81 8.39 2.57
CA THR A 54 -2.75 9.86 2.68
C THR A 54 -3.92 10.57 1.99
N HIS A 55 -4.61 9.92 1.05
CA HIS A 55 -5.82 10.44 0.40
C HIS A 55 -7.13 10.06 1.14
N ALA A 56 -7.00 9.59 2.39
CA ALA A 56 -8.13 9.23 3.24
C ALA A 56 -8.89 10.48 3.75
N PRO A 57 -10.15 10.33 4.20
CA PRO A 57 -11.35 10.95 3.65
C PRO A 57 -11.61 12.38 4.14
N THR A 58 -10.62 13.21 4.41
CA THR A 58 -10.88 14.61 4.79
C THR A 58 -11.69 15.32 3.72
N GLU A 59 -11.34 15.16 2.44
CA GLU A 59 -12.12 15.74 1.34
C GLU A 59 -13.49 15.07 1.14
N ALA A 60 -13.60 13.76 1.36
CA ALA A 60 -14.88 13.05 1.24
C ALA A 60 -15.85 13.39 2.38
N LEU A 61 -15.34 13.59 3.60
CA LEU A 61 -16.12 14.06 4.74
C LEU A 61 -16.54 15.52 4.57
N ILE A 62 -15.62 16.40 4.14
CA ILE A 62 -15.92 17.82 3.86
C ILE A 62 -16.93 17.96 2.71
N ALA A 63 -16.82 17.16 1.65
CA ALA A 63 -17.77 17.15 0.54
C ALA A 63 -19.16 16.62 0.94
N MET A 64 -19.23 15.60 1.81
CA MET A 64 -20.50 15.13 2.36
C MET A 64 -21.13 16.14 3.32
N GLU A 65 -20.34 16.87 4.11
CA GLU A 65 -20.83 17.92 5.01
C GLU A 65 -21.35 19.14 4.22
N LYS A 66 -20.65 19.55 3.16
CA LYS A 66 -21.06 20.64 2.27
C LYS A 66 -22.37 20.34 1.51
N LYS A 67 -22.68 19.07 1.27
CA LYS A 67 -23.93 18.64 0.61
C LYS A 67 -25.12 18.51 1.57
N ARG A 68 -24.87 18.59 2.89
CA ARG A 68 -25.89 18.51 3.96
C ARG A 68 -26.37 19.89 4.42
N LYS A 69 -25.61 20.94 4.14
CA LYS A 69 -26.04 22.35 4.25
C LYS A 69 -26.63 22.81 2.93
#